data_AF-A0A9X1ZQ67-F1
#
_entry.id   AF-A0A9X1ZQ67-F1
#
_cell.length_a   1.000
_cell.length_b   1.000
_cell.length_c   1.000
_cell.angle_alpha   90.00
_cell.angle_beta   90.00
_cell.angle_gamma   90.00
#
_symmetry.space_group_name_H-M   'P 1'
#
loop_
_entity.id
_entity.type
_entity.pdbx_description
1 polymer ?
#
loop_
_entity_poly.entity_id
_entity_poly.type
_entity_poly.pdbx_seq_one_letter_code
_entity_poly.pdbx_strand_id
1 'polypeptide(L)'
;MQDFEFLEEPKPKYIGRRYLAGFIDYAIVNTIAFMLIFIMGTPDGEGNYHLNGLPALLPVLFWFLFTVCLETWFGATVGNSIVHLKPITLSGYASKDIF
;
A
#
# COMPACT_ATOMS: atom_id res chain seq x y z
N MET A 1 -31.27 2.30 29.98
CA MET A 1 -30.59 1.38 29.06
C MET A 1 -30.52 2.16 27.76
N GLN A 2 -29.39 2.85 27.53
CA GLN A 2 -29.24 3.69 26.34
C GLN A 2 -29.26 2.78 25.13
N ASP A 3 -30.21 3.04 24.25
CA ASP A 3 -30.39 2.33 23.00
C ASP A 3 -29.05 2.34 22.28
N PHE A 4 -28.47 1.15 22.17
CA PHE A 4 -27.36 0.84 21.29
C PHE A 4 -27.95 0.93 19.89
N GLU A 5 -28.26 2.15 19.42
CA GLU A 5 -28.48 2.44 18.02
C GLU A 5 -27.27 1.83 17.31
N PHE A 6 -27.53 0.71 16.65
CA PHE A 6 -26.60 0.09 15.73
C PHE A 6 -26.22 1.20 14.75
N LEU A 7 -25.08 1.84 14.97
CA LEU A 7 -24.50 2.78 14.04
C LEU A 7 -24.41 2.02 12.72
N GLU A 8 -25.31 2.30 11.77
CA GLU A 8 -25.26 1.70 10.45
C GLU A 8 -23.88 2.05 9.87
N GLU A 9 -23.00 1.04 9.77
CA GLU A 9 -21.67 1.20 9.23
C GLU A 9 -21.79 1.86 7.84
N PRO A 10 -21.20 3.05 7.63
CA PRO A 10 -21.37 3.76 6.37
C PRO A 10 -20.80 2.88 5.25
N LYS A 11 -21.66 2.52 4.28
CA LYS A 11 -21.27 1.70 3.14
C LYS A 11 -19.98 2.25 2.54
N PRO A 12 -18.90 1.43 2.41
CA PRO A 12 -17.60 1.94 2.02
C PRO A 12 -17.67 2.60 0.64
N LYS A 13 -17.55 3.92 0.64
CA LYS A 13 -17.52 4.72 -0.59
C LYS A 13 -16.17 4.44 -1.29
N TYR A 14 -16.21 4.03 -2.55
CA TYR A 14 -15.04 3.83 -3.43
C TYR A 14 -14.21 2.54 -3.27
N ILE A 15 -14.84 1.39 -3.03
CA ILE A 15 -14.13 0.09 -2.95
C ILE A 15 -13.27 -0.23 -4.20
N GLY A 16 -13.78 0.05 -5.41
CA GLY A 16 -13.04 -0.19 -6.66
C GLY A 16 -11.76 0.64 -6.77
N ARG A 17 -11.80 1.90 -6.31
CA ARG A 17 -10.62 2.77 -6.29
C ARG A 17 -9.57 2.29 -5.29
N ARG A 18 -9.99 1.66 -4.18
CA ARG A 18 -9.05 1.07 -3.21
C ARG A 18 -8.28 -0.11 -3.81
N TYR A 19 -8.96 -0.97 -4.57
CA TYR A 19 -8.28 -2.05 -5.30
C TYR A 19 -7.31 -1.50 -6.34
N LEU A 20 -7.71 -0.47 -7.10
CA LEU A 20 -6.83 0.17 -8.08
C LEU A 20 -5.61 0.84 -7.43
N ALA A 21 -5.80 1.52 -6.29
CA ALA A 21 -4.70 2.10 -5.52
C ALA A 21 -3.67 1.05 -5.11
N GLY A 22 -4.13 -0.02 -4.45
CA GLY A 22 -3.27 -1.12 -4.03
C GLY A 22 -2.58 -1.81 -5.22
N PHE A 23 -3.28 -1.97 -6.34
CA PHE A 23 -2.69 -2.49 -7.57
C PHE A 23 -1.54 -1.62 -8.07
N ILE A 24 -1.70 -0.28 -8.08
CA ILE A 24 -0.64 0.64 -8.49
C ILE A 24 0.57 0.55 -7.55
N ASP A 25 0.34 0.58 -6.23
CA ASP A 25 1.43 0.51 -5.24
C ASP A 25 2.22 -0.80 -5.39
N TYR A 26 1.53 -1.93 -5.45
CA TYR A 26 2.20 -3.23 -5.60
C TYR A 26 2.77 -3.44 -7.01
N ALA A 27 2.22 -2.85 -8.06
CA ALA A 27 2.84 -2.89 -9.38
C ALA A 27 4.20 -2.18 -9.37
N ILE A 28 4.30 -1.02 -8.72
CA ILE A 28 5.56 -0.27 -8.58
C ILE A 28 6.56 -1.10 -7.75
N VAL A 29 6.16 -1.56 -6.56
CA VAL A 29 7.02 -2.37 -5.68
C VAL A 29 7.53 -3.62 -6.39
N ASN A 30 6.63 -4.39 -7.01
CA ASN A 30 7.03 -5.62 -7.70
C ASN A 30 7.93 -5.33 -8.89
N THR A 31 7.65 -4.29 -9.68
CA THR A 31 8.51 -3.92 -10.81
C THR A 31 9.93 -3.60 -10.35
N ILE A 32 10.08 -2.80 -9.30
CA ILE A 32 11.41 -2.51 -8.74
C ILE A 32 12.05 -3.77 -8.16
N ALA A 33 11.31 -4.60 -7.42
CA ALA A 33 11.82 -5.85 -6.85
C ALA A 33 12.32 -6.82 -7.93
N PHE A 34 11.54 -7.03 -9.00
CA PHE A 34 11.96 -7.87 -10.13
C PHE A 34 13.19 -7.29 -10.83
N MET A 35 13.24 -5.97 -11.06
CA MET A 35 14.45 -5.35 -11.63
C MET A 35 15.68 -5.60 -10.76
N LEU A 36 15.56 -5.47 -9.43
CA LEU A 36 16.67 -5.77 -8.51
C LEU A 36 17.10 -7.24 -8.59
N ILE A 37 16.14 -8.17 -8.67
CA ILE A 37 16.44 -9.61 -8.83
C ILE A 37 17.13 -9.89 -10.16
N PHE A 38 16.69 -9.32 -11.28
CA PHE A 38 17.32 -9.55 -12.58
C PHE A 38 18.69 -8.88 -12.73
N ILE A 39 18.91 -7.74 -12.08
CA ILE A 39 20.19 -7.01 -12.15
C ILE A 39 21.23 -7.60 -11.19
N MET A 40 20.82 -7.95 -9.97
CA MET A 40 21.74 -8.33 -8.89
C MET A 40 21.65 -9.81 -8.50
N GLY A 41 20.63 -10.53 -8.97
CA GLY A 41 20.44 -11.94 -8.70
C GLY A 41 21.40 -12.82 -9.50
N THR A 42 21.72 -13.98 -8.94
CA THR A 42 22.54 -15.00 -9.59
C THR A 42 21.64 -16.02 -10.29
N PRO A 43 21.91 -16.36 -11.56
CA PRO A 43 21.15 -17.39 -12.24
C PRO A 43 21.41 -18.76 -11.60
N ASP A 44 20.38 -19.60 -11.52
CA ASP A 44 20.53 -21.02 -11.29
C ASP A 44 20.72 -21.80 -12.61
N GLY A 45 20.99 -23.10 -12.50
CA GLY A 45 21.17 -23.98 -13.66
C GLY A 45 19.90 -24.18 -14.50
N GLU A 46 18.75 -23.65 -14.08
CA GLU A 46 17.44 -23.76 -14.75
C GLU A 46 16.98 -22.42 -15.36
N GLY A 47 17.80 -21.36 -15.24
CA GLY A 47 17.51 -20.03 -15.78
C GLY A 47 16.68 -19.13 -14.88
N ASN A 48 16.43 -19.51 -13.62
CA ASN A 48 15.83 -18.63 -12.63
C ASN A 48 16.89 -17.74 -11.98
N TYR A 49 16.49 -16.55 -11.54
CA TYR A 49 17.37 -15.62 -10.83
C TYR A 49 17.07 -15.63 -9.35
N HIS A 50 18.11 -15.80 -8.54
CA HIS A 50 18.01 -15.80 -7.08
C HIS A 50 18.78 -14.62 -6.50
N LEU A 51 18.09 -13.80 -5.72
CA LEU A 51 18.71 -12.70 -4.96
C LEU A 51 18.91 -13.16 -3.52
N ASN A 52 20.16 -13.40 -3.13
CA ASN A 52 20.51 -13.99 -1.84
C ASN A 52 21.38 -13.06 -0.98
N GLY A 53 21.42 -13.32 0.33
CA GLY A 53 22.28 -12.60 1.27
C GLY A 53 21.85 -11.15 1.48
N LEU A 54 22.82 -10.25 1.65
CA LEU A 54 22.57 -8.84 1.94
C LEU A 54 21.78 -8.10 0.83
N PRO A 55 22.05 -8.32 -0.48
CA PRO A 55 21.25 -7.71 -1.55
C PRO A 55 19.76 -8.03 -1.50
N ALA A 56 19.35 -9.17 -0.92
CA ALA A 56 17.95 -9.55 -0.77
C ALA A 56 17.17 -8.59 0.16
N LEU A 57 17.86 -7.79 0.97
CA LEU A 57 17.24 -6.75 1.80
C LEU A 57 16.87 -5.49 0.99
N LEU A 58 17.43 -5.28 -0.20
CA LEU A 58 17.16 -4.08 -1.00
C LEU A 58 15.69 -3.97 -1.44
N PRO A 59 15.04 -5.03 -1.97
CA PRO A 59 13.60 -4.98 -2.25
C PRO A 59 12.75 -4.71 -1.00
N VAL A 60 13.12 -5.28 0.15
CA VAL A 60 12.42 -5.08 1.43
C VAL A 60 12.55 -3.64 1.92
N LEU A 61 13.77 -3.09 1.85
CA LEU A 61 14.06 -1.70 2.21
C LEU A 61 13.32 -0.74 1.27
N PHE A 62 13.32 -1.01 -0.03
CA PHE A 62 12.57 -0.21 -1.00
C PHE A 62 11.07 -0.24 -0.69
N TRP A 63 10.49 -1.41 -0.46
CA TRP A 63 9.08 -1.53 -0.08
C TRP A 63 8.76 -0.74 1.19
N PHE A 64 9.62 -0.81 2.21
CA PHE A 64 9.45 -0.09 3.46
C PHE A 64 9.48 1.42 3.24
N LEU A 65 10.48 1.95 2.53
CA LEU A 65 10.59 3.37 2.24
C LEU A 65 9.43 3.87 1.37
N PHE A 66 9.07 3.11 0.33
CA PHE A 66 8.02 3.48 -0.60
C PHE A 66 6.64 3.43 0.04
N THR A 67 6.34 2.38 0.81
CA THR A 67 5.00 2.22 1.40
C THR A 67 4.89 3.03 2.69
N VAL A 68 5.74 2.73 3.67
CA VAL A 68 5.60 3.24 5.03
C VAL A 68 6.06 4.70 5.14
N CYS A 69 7.24 5.03 4.62
CA CYS A 69 7.75 6.40 4.77
C CYS A 69 6.96 7.40 3.91
N LEU A 70 6.61 7.06 2.66
CA LEU A 70 5.77 7.95 1.85
C LEU A 70 4.37 8.09 2.44
N GLU A 71 3.74 7.00 2.91
CA GLU A 71 2.42 7.11 3.53
C GLU A 71 2.46 7.99 4.78
N THR A 72 3.50 7.86 5.61
CA THR A 72 3.65 8.69 6.82
C THR A 72 3.82 10.18 6.48
N TRP A 73 4.57 10.51 5.44
CA TRP A 73 4.82 11.91 5.07
C TRP A 73 3.68 12.55 4.26
N PHE A 74 3.07 11.82 3.34
CA PHE A 74 2.02 12.35 2.45
C PHE A 74 0.60 12.10 3.00
N GLY A 75 0.46 11.27 4.03
CA GLY A 75 -0.82 10.88 4.62
C GLY A 75 -1.64 9.92 3.73
N ALA A 76 -1.03 9.39 2.67
CA ALA A 76 -1.58 8.40 1.76
C ALA A 76 -0.43 7.76 0.96
N THR A 77 -0.62 6.52 0.51
CA THR A 77 0.30 5.89 -0.46
C THR A 77 0.25 6.60 -1.82
N VAL A 78 1.23 6.32 -2.69
CA VAL A 78 1.29 6.88 -4.05
C VAL A 78 0.06 6.46 -4.86
N GLY A 79 -0.29 5.18 -4.84
CA GLY A 79 -1.46 4.63 -5.52
C GLY A 79 -2.75 5.30 -5.05
N ASN A 80 -2.92 5.47 -3.73
CA ASN A 80 -4.05 6.18 -3.15
C ASN A 80 -4.11 7.64 -3.65
N SER A 81 -2.97 8.32 -3.68
CA SER A 81 -2.88 9.71 -4.17
C SER A 81 -3.28 9.83 -5.65
N ILE A 82 -2.84 8.91 -6.50
CA ILE A 82 -3.17 8.87 -7.95
C ILE A 82 -4.68 8.71 -8.17
N VAL A 83 -5.34 7.84 -7.41
CA VAL A 83 -6.79 7.63 -7.52
C VAL A 83 -7.61 8.62 -6.69
N HIS A 84 -6.97 9.66 -6.14
CA HIS A 84 -7.56 10.70 -5.32
C HIS A 84 -8.31 10.15 -4.10
N LEU A 85 -7.73 9.14 -3.44
CA LEU A 85 -8.18 8.59 -2.17
C LEU A 85 -7.27 9.07 -1.04
N LYS A 86 -7.90 9.57 0.03
CA LYS A 86 -7.21 9.86 1.29
C LYS A 86 -7.71 8.88 2.36
N PRO A 87 -6.84 8.07 2.96
CA PRO A 87 -7.20 7.27 4.14
C PRO A 87 -7.70 8.20 5.25
N ILE A 88 -8.87 7.91 5.79
CA ILE A 88 -9.40 8.58 6.98
C ILE A 88 -9.66 7.53 8.05
N THR A 89 -9.38 7.88 9.30
CA THR A 89 -9.74 7.04 10.44
C THR A 89 -11.26 7.04 10.61
N LEU A 90 -11.81 5.96 11.20
CA LEU A 90 -13.25 5.87 11.50
C LEU A 90 -13.70 7.03 12.42
N SER A 91 -12.84 7.47 13.34
CA SER A 91 -13.08 8.66 14.18
C SER A 91 -13.26 9.94 13.36
N GLY A 92 -12.64 10.07 12.20
CA GLY A 92 -12.79 11.23 11.31
C GLY A 92 -14.14 11.27 10.59
N TYR A 93 -14.87 10.16 10.52
CA TYR A 93 -16.22 10.11 9.96
C TYR A 93 -17.24 10.73 10.92
N ALA A 94 -17.15 10.41 12.22
CA ALA A 94 -18.07 10.89 13.25
C ALA A 94 -18.04 12.42 13.47
N SER A 95 -16.93 13.09 13.14
CA SER A 95 -16.78 14.54 13.35
C SER A 95 -17.41 15.40 12.24
N LYS A 96 -17.76 14.83 11.08
CA LYS A 96 -18.32 15.62 9.95
C LYS A 96 -19.81 15.89 10.07
N ASP A 97 -20.49 15.22 10.99
CA ASP A 97 -21.95 15.30 11.18
C ASP A 97 -22.36 16.21 12.35
N ILE A 98 -21.41 16.96 12.93
CA ILE A 98 -21.64 17.89 14.06
C ILE A 98 -21.38 19.34 13.60
N PHE A 99 -22.17 19.85 12.65
CA PHE A 99 -22.38 21.29 12.41
C PHE A 99 -23.71 21.52 11.70
#